data_AF-A0A3T1B3A9-F1
#
_entry.id   AF-A0A3T1B3A9-F1
#
_cell.length_a   1.000
_cell.length_b   1.000
_cell.length_c   1.000
_cell.angle_alpha   90.00
_cell.angle_beta   90.00
_cell.angle_gamma   90.00
#
_symmetry.space_group_name_H-M   'P 1'
#
loop_
_entity.id
_entity.type
_entity.pdbx_description
1 polymer ?
#
loop_
_entity_poly.entity_id
_entity_poly.type
_entity_poly.pdbx_seq_one_letter_code
_entity_poly.pdbx_strand_id
1 'polypeptide(L)'
;MRTVNRRHTLTRADIDDGVCPLPDELATRLPHPEAVTVVVEHRMHGLDPAGETFTCPLSQEIAWQVSGLVWPPDVHPGTLVIISWQAAKDELHLRTIVLDDPMRVDGVDYFHEYDPRVVTREFDPGRSNRGQVLNVVRRQGRVYEDGSALYPEAGLAAACGLGRGQKGAFLLKNAVDQLLREGYVTRVTGSLNADGYPSYPPVDDEEQAEMLFYAPLVEPAPYPGDFGGDGGGERREHWVKGFVRKLPPGAQATERQQSLHAKAMETAQIDEPLEPGYTFVKKHHRHG
;
A
#
# COMPACT_ATOMS: atom_id res chain seq x y z
N MET A 1 -4.13 33.11 16.59
CA MET A 1 -4.49 32.44 15.31
C MET A 1 -4.38 30.94 15.52
N ARG A 2 -5.35 30.16 15.02
CA ARG A 2 -5.37 28.69 15.20
C ARG A 2 -4.51 28.06 14.09
N THR A 3 -3.47 27.32 14.44
CA THR A 3 -2.66 26.56 13.49
C THR A 3 -3.57 25.56 12.77
N VAL A 4 -3.63 25.64 11.44
CA VAL A 4 -4.38 24.69 10.62
C VAL A 4 -3.40 23.57 10.26
N ASN A 5 -3.63 22.39 10.83
CA ASN A 5 -2.89 21.17 10.48
C ASN A 5 -3.75 20.33 9.54
N ARG A 6 -3.21 19.98 8.38
CA ARG A 6 -3.87 19.07 7.43
C ARG A 6 -2.95 17.91 7.13
N ARG A 7 -3.54 16.73 6.95
CA ARG A 7 -2.81 15.52 6.59
C ARG A 7 -2.97 15.30 5.10
N HIS A 8 -1.85 15.04 4.42
CA HIS A 8 -1.81 14.65 3.03
C HIS A 8 -1.08 13.32 2.91
N THR A 9 -1.53 12.47 2.00
CA THR A 9 -0.87 11.20 1.70
C THR A 9 -0.11 11.36 0.40
N LEU A 10 1.21 11.17 0.44
CA LEU A 10 2.05 11.28 -0.75
C LEU A 10 1.77 10.16 -1.75
N THR A 11 1.51 10.53 -3.00
CA THR A 11 1.45 9.60 -4.13
C THR A 11 2.84 9.42 -4.75
N ARG A 12 2.98 8.51 -5.71
CA ARG A 12 4.24 8.39 -6.48
C ARG A 12 4.56 9.68 -7.23
N ALA A 13 3.56 10.31 -7.85
CA ALA A 13 3.74 11.57 -8.57
C ALA A 13 4.22 12.70 -7.64
N ASP A 14 3.65 12.79 -6.43
CA ASP A 14 4.09 13.79 -5.45
C ASP A 14 5.58 13.66 -5.12
N ILE A 15 6.05 12.42 -5.01
CA ILE A 15 7.44 12.10 -4.69
C ILE A 15 8.35 12.36 -5.88
N ASP A 16 8.01 11.82 -7.05
CA ASP A 16 8.84 11.86 -8.25
C ASP A 16 8.94 13.30 -8.82
N ASP A 17 7.87 14.07 -8.75
CA ASP A 17 7.82 15.45 -9.25
C ASP A 17 8.25 16.49 -8.18
N GLY A 18 8.51 16.04 -6.94
CA GLY A 18 8.93 16.92 -5.85
C GLY A 18 7.86 17.96 -5.48
N VAL A 19 6.60 17.52 -5.38
CA VAL A 19 5.46 18.40 -5.11
C VAL A 19 4.72 18.02 -3.83
N CYS A 20 4.06 18.99 -3.22
CA CYS A 20 3.13 18.77 -2.12
C CYS A 20 1.85 19.57 -2.35
N PRO A 21 0.70 18.89 -2.56
CA PRO A 21 -0.60 19.53 -2.63
C PRO A 21 -0.94 20.26 -1.33
N LEU A 22 -1.47 21.47 -1.47
CA LEU A 22 -1.88 22.31 -0.35
C LEU A 22 -3.40 22.50 -0.31
N PRO A 23 -4.01 22.44 0.89
CA PRO A 23 -5.39 22.86 1.08
C PRO A 23 -5.59 24.33 0.72
N ASP A 24 -6.68 24.65 0.03
CA ASP A 24 -7.05 26.04 -0.36
C ASP A 24 -7.02 27.03 0.81
N GLU A 25 -7.48 26.58 1.99
CA GLU A 25 -7.51 27.38 3.22
C GLU A 25 -6.11 27.81 3.70
N LEU A 26 -5.07 27.01 3.40
CA LEU A 26 -3.68 27.32 3.73
C LEU A 26 -3.05 28.17 2.62
N ALA A 27 -3.23 27.78 1.36
CA ALA A 27 -2.65 28.48 0.21
C ALA A 27 -3.07 29.96 0.16
N THR A 28 -4.35 30.24 0.42
CA THR A 28 -4.90 31.62 0.45
C THR A 28 -4.37 32.51 1.57
N ARG A 29 -3.66 31.94 2.56
CA ARG A 29 -3.10 32.69 3.69
C ARG A 29 -1.61 32.99 3.54
N LEU A 30 -0.95 32.40 2.55
CA LEU A 30 0.46 32.62 2.30
C LEU A 30 0.67 34.01 1.67
N PRO A 31 1.53 34.85 2.25
CA PRO A 31 1.71 36.24 1.81
C PRO A 31 2.53 36.37 0.52
N HIS A 32 3.41 35.40 0.24
CA HIS A 32 4.35 35.42 -0.89
C HIS A 32 4.24 34.14 -1.74
N PRO A 33 3.22 34.03 -2.60
CA PRO A 33 2.99 32.82 -3.41
C PRO A 33 4.15 32.52 -4.37
N GLU A 34 4.93 33.51 -4.79
CA GLU A 34 6.09 33.31 -5.66
C GLU A 34 7.30 32.66 -4.97
N ALA A 35 7.37 32.73 -3.63
CA ALA A 35 8.52 32.28 -2.85
C ALA A 35 8.10 31.93 -1.42
N VAL A 36 7.52 30.74 -1.26
CA VAL A 36 7.13 30.17 0.03
C VAL A 36 8.33 29.46 0.65
N THR A 37 8.69 29.81 1.88
CA THR A 37 9.67 29.02 2.65
C THR A 37 9.01 27.74 3.14
N VAL A 38 9.50 26.60 2.67
CA VAL A 38 8.99 25.28 3.04
C VAL A 38 10.05 24.53 3.84
N VAL A 39 9.68 24.08 5.04
CA VAL A 39 10.53 23.27 5.92
C VAL A 39 10.01 21.84 5.92
N VAL A 40 10.80 20.91 5.40
CA VAL A 40 10.51 19.47 5.46
C VAL A 40 11.15 18.92 6.73
N GLU A 41 10.32 18.42 7.64
CA GLU A 41 10.73 17.81 8.91
C GLU A 41 10.53 16.29 8.84
N HIS A 42 11.64 15.57 8.88
CA HIS A 42 11.67 14.12 8.73
C HIS A 42 12.66 13.48 9.69
N ARG A 43 12.57 12.16 9.88
CA ARG A 43 13.58 11.37 10.57
C ARG A 43 14.00 10.23 9.67
N MET A 44 15.24 10.23 9.18
CA MET A 44 15.76 9.17 8.32
C MET A 44 15.59 7.82 9.01
N HIS A 45 14.83 6.94 8.38
CA HIS A 45 14.47 5.62 8.89
C HIS A 45 13.86 5.65 10.31
N GLY A 46 13.23 6.76 10.69
CA GLY A 46 12.64 6.98 12.02
C GLY A 46 13.62 7.41 13.13
N LEU A 47 14.92 7.51 12.82
CA LEU A 47 15.98 7.74 13.81
C LEU A 47 16.51 9.18 13.76
N ASP A 48 17.27 9.49 12.71
CA ASP A 48 18.08 10.70 12.63
C ASP A 48 17.24 11.87 12.09
N PRO A 49 17.10 12.98 12.83
CA PRO A 49 16.41 14.16 12.31
C PRO A 49 17.03 14.64 11.00
N ALA A 50 16.24 14.64 9.93
CA ALA A 50 16.54 15.25 8.66
C ALA A 50 15.56 16.39 8.43
N GLY A 51 16.09 17.61 8.51
CA GLY A 51 15.36 18.83 8.23
C GLY A 51 15.98 19.52 7.03
N GLU A 52 15.18 19.83 6.00
CA GLU A 52 15.63 20.63 4.86
C GLU A 52 14.67 21.80 4.63
N THR A 53 15.23 22.94 4.23
CA THR A 53 14.47 24.16 3.96
C THR A 53 14.60 24.54 2.51
N PHE A 54 13.47 24.78 1.87
CA PHE A 54 13.35 25.10 0.46
C PHE A 54 12.69 26.47 0.30
N THR A 55 13.01 27.13 -0.80
CA THR A 55 12.21 28.24 -1.32
C THR A 55 11.45 27.72 -2.52
N CYS A 56 10.14 27.54 -2.36
CA CYS A 56 9.28 26.90 -3.34
C CYS A 56 8.29 27.92 -3.92
N PRO A 57 8.03 27.89 -5.24
CA PRO A 57 6.88 28.59 -5.78
C PRO A 57 5.60 27.85 -5.39
N LEU A 58 4.54 28.62 -5.15
CA LEU A 58 3.18 28.15 -5.05
C LEU A 58 2.53 28.23 -6.44
N SER A 59 2.00 27.12 -6.93
CA SER A 59 1.26 27.08 -8.19
C SER A 59 -0.16 26.54 -7.99
N GLN A 60 -1.05 26.92 -8.91
CA GLN A 60 -2.43 26.43 -8.97
C GLN A 60 -2.75 26.02 -10.41
N GLU A 61 -2.39 24.80 -10.80
CA GLU A 61 -2.79 24.25 -12.10
C GLU A 61 -4.18 23.62 -12.04
N ILE A 62 -4.37 22.71 -11.09
CA ILE A 62 -5.66 22.06 -10.79
C ILE A 62 -6.02 22.26 -9.32
N ALA A 63 -5.05 22.06 -8.44
CA ALA A 63 -5.10 22.37 -7.03
C ALA A 63 -3.86 23.20 -6.64
N TRP A 64 -3.91 23.86 -5.49
CA TRP A 64 -2.73 24.52 -4.94
C TRP A 64 -1.65 23.49 -4.60
N GLN A 65 -0.40 23.79 -4.94
CA GLN A 65 0.74 22.95 -4.59
C GLN A 65 2.00 23.78 -4.47
N VAL A 66 2.93 23.32 -3.64
CA VAL A 66 4.34 23.74 -3.69
C VAL A 66 5.13 22.73 -4.51
N SER A 67 6.13 23.21 -5.25
CA SER A 67 7.00 22.37 -6.08
C SER A 67 8.48 22.67 -5.85
N GLY A 68 9.34 21.78 -6.35
CA GLY A 68 10.80 21.88 -6.17
C GLY A 68 11.28 21.34 -4.83
N LEU A 69 10.49 20.48 -4.18
CA LEU A 69 10.88 19.75 -2.98
C LEU A 69 11.81 18.60 -3.34
N VAL A 70 12.74 18.29 -2.45
CA VAL A 70 13.48 17.02 -2.46
C VAL A 70 12.98 16.20 -1.30
N TRP A 71 12.29 15.10 -1.58
CA TRP A 71 11.80 14.20 -0.54
C TRP A 71 12.95 13.32 -0.01
N PRO A 72 12.96 13.02 1.30
CA PRO A 72 13.92 12.07 1.86
C PRO A 72 13.85 10.70 1.16
N PRO A 73 14.99 10.00 0.99
CA PRO A 73 15.07 8.83 0.11
C PRO A 73 14.30 7.59 0.63
N ASP A 74 13.94 7.55 1.91
CA ASP A 74 13.12 6.50 2.53
C ASP A 74 11.62 6.87 2.60
N VAL A 75 11.22 7.99 1.99
CA VAL A 75 9.81 8.30 1.76
C VAL A 75 9.28 7.47 0.59
N HIS A 76 8.17 6.77 0.84
CA HIS A 76 7.49 5.93 -0.14
C HIS A 76 6.04 6.37 -0.35
N PRO A 77 5.41 6.04 -1.50
CA PRO A 77 4.01 6.34 -1.71
C PRO A 77 3.15 5.77 -0.59
N GLY A 78 2.18 6.55 -0.14
CA GLY A 78 1.39 6.26 1.05
C GLY A 78 1.89 6.96 2.30
N THR A 79 3.12 7.49 2.33
CA THR A 79 3.62 8.24 3.51
C THR A 79 2.74 9.44 3.82
N LEU A 80 2.35 9.59 5.09
CA LEU A 80 1.53 10.69 5.57
C LEU A 80 2.41 11.88 5.98
N VAL A 81 2.06 13.05 5.47
CA VAL A 81 2.70 14.33 5.79
C VAL A 81 1.67 15.25 6.43
N ILE A 82 2.03 15.84 7.57
CA ILE A 82 1.30 16.94 8.19
C ILE A 82 1.80 18.25 7.60
N ILE A 83 0.87 18.98 7.00
CA ILE A 83 1.06 20.31 6.45
C ILE A 83 0.56 21.32 7.49
N SER A 84 1.41 22.27 7.85
CA SER A 84 1.04 23.36 8.77
C SER A 84 1.76 24.66 8.39
N TRP A 85 1.12 25.80 8.60
CA TRP A 85 1.73 27.11 8.37
C TRP A 85 2.01 27.82 9.70
N GLN A 86 3.25 28.26 9.87
CA GLN A 86 3.72 29.04 11.02
C GLN A 86 3.75 30.53 10.67
N ALA A 87 2.61 31.20 10.82
CA ALA A 87 2.43 32.62 10.47
C ALA A 87 3.46 33.58 11.12
N ALA A 88 4.02 33.23 12.29
CA ALA A 88 5.01 34.06 12.96
C ALA A 88 6.39 34.06 12.27
N LYS A 89 6.71 33.00 11.52
CA LYS A 89 7.96 32.85 10.76
C LYS A 89 7.77 32.91 9.26
N ASP A 90 6.52 32.87 8.82
CA ASP A 90 6.12 32.74 7.42
C ASP A 90 6.65 31.45 6.76
N GLU A 91 6.65 30.36 7.52
CA GLU A 91 7.16 29.05 7.09
C GLU A 91 6.02 28.04 6.95
N LEU A 92 6.02 27.29 5.86
CA LEU A 92 5.19 26.10 5.67
C LEU A 92 5.97 24.87 6.13
N HIS A 93 5.48 24.15 7.12
CA HIS A 93 6.10 22.93 7.63
C HIS A 93 5.40 21.69 7.08
N LEU A 94 6.20 20.79 6.51
CA LEU A 94 5.82 19.47 6.02
C LEU A 94 6.47 18.42 6.92
N ARG A 95 5.69 17.83 7.83
CA ARG A 95 6.22 16.94 8.86
C ARG A 95 5.72 15.51 8.68
N THR A 96 6.64 14.55 8.66
CA THR A 96 6.31 13.11 8.75
C THR A 96 6.17 12.67 10.22
N ILE A 97 5.42 11.60 10.47
CA ILE A 97 5.24 11.04 11.81
C ILE A 97 5.89 9.66 11.83
N VAL A 98 6.84 9.44 12.74
CA VAL A 98 7.51 8.14 12.90
C VAL A 98 6.53 7.13 13.48
N LEU A 99 6.56 5.90 12.96
CA LEU A 99 5.84 4.78 13.56
C LEU A 99 6.54 4.30 14.83
N ASP A 100 5.77 3.93 15.85
CA ASP A 100 6.32 3.29 17.05
C ASP A 100 7.06 1.98 16.69
N ASP A 101 6.44 1.21 15.79
CA ASP A 101 6.97 -0.03 15.23
C ASP A 101 7.08 0.09 13.70
N PRO A 102 8.29 0.08 13.11
CA PRO A 102 8.46 0.04 11.66
C PRO A 102 7.81 -1.19 11.03
N MET A 103 7.18 -1.01 9.86
CA MET A 103 6.41 -2.05 9.19
C MET A 103 6.90 -2.27 7.76
N ARG A 104 7.00 -3.53 7.34
CA ARG A 104 7.25 -3.95 5.96
C ARG A 104 5.94 -4.35 5.31
N VAL A 105 5.56 -3.68 4.22
CA VAL A 105 4.35 -3.97 3.45
C VAL A 105 4.74 -4.45 2.06
N ASP A 106 4.46 -5.72 1.76
CA ASP A 106 4.83 -6.38 0.50
C ASP A 106 6.31 -6.18 0.10
N GLY A 107 7.20 -6.18 1.09
CA GLY A 107 8.65 -6.02 0.88
C GLY A 107 9.16 -4.58 0.87
N VAL A 108 8.31 -3.58 1.10
CA VAL A 108 8.70 -2.16 1.23
C VAL A 108 8.65 -1.75 2.70
N ASP A 109 9.73 -1.17 3.21
CA ASP A 109 9.86 -0.75 4.60
C ASP A 109 9.25 0.65 4.82
N TYR A 110 8.36 0.78 5.79
CA TYR A 110 7.75 2.03 6.22
C TYR A 110 8.17 2.32 7.66
N PHE A 111 8.87 3.44 7.86
CA PHE A 111 9.28 3.94 9.17
C PHE A 111 8.38 5.06 9.68
N HIS A 112 7.45 5.52 8.84
CA HIS A 112 6.56 6.65 9.10
C HIS A 112 5.11 6.25 8.86
N GLU A 113 4.18 6.93 9.51
CA GLU A 113 2.75 6.71 9.32
C GLU A 113 2.40 6.76 7.83
N TYR A 114 1.58 5.82 7.38
CA TYR A 114 1.20 5.68 5.98
C TYR A 114 -0.29 5.36 5.83
N ASP A 115 -0.83 5.62 4.65
CA ASP A 115 -2.18 5.24 4.25
C ASP A 115 -2.13 3.91 3.47
N PRO A 116 -2.64 2.80 4.05
CA PRO A 116 -2.65 1.50 3.39
C PRO A 116 -3.35 1.50 2.02
N ARG A 117 -4.32 2.38 1.80
CA ARG A 117 -5.07 2.44 0.53
C ARG A 117 -4.19 2.95 -0.60
N VAL A 118 -3.39 3.97 -0.32
CA VAL A 118 -2.43 4.53 -1.30
C VAL A 118 -1.28 3.55 -1.50
N VAL A 119 -0.74 2.94 -0.43
CA VAL A 119 0.28 1.88 -0.55
C VAL A 119 -0.21 0.76 -1.47
N THR A 120 -1.47 0.34 -1.33
CA THR A 120 -2.04 -0.68 -2.20
C THR A 120 -2.14 -0.22 -3.65
N ARG A 121 -2.66 0.97 -3.92
CA ARG A 121 -2.85 1.49 -5.29
C ARG A 121 -1.54 1.81 -6.01
N GLU A 122 -0.58 2.39 -5.30
CA GLU A 122 0.67 2.90 -5.87
C GLU A 122 1.74 1.82 -6.07
N PHE A 123 1.51 0.62 -5.51
CA PHE A 123 2.44 -0.49 -5.70
C PHE A 123 2.53 -0.91 -7.16
N ASP A 124 3.75 -1.18 -7.61
CA ASP A 124 4.04 -1.72 -8.95
C ASP A 124 4.48 -3.19 -8.85
N PRO A 125 3.60 -4.15 -9.18
CA PRO A 125 3.94 -5.57 -9.20
C PRO A 125 4.68 -6.00 -10.49
N GLY A 126 5.08 -5.03 -11.34
CA GLY A 126 5.80 -5.27 -12.58
C GLY A 126 4.91 -5.72 -13.75
N ARG A 127 5.54 -5.94 -14.91
CA ARG A 127 4.85 -6.16 -16.21
C ARG A 127 4.50 -7.62 -16.52
N SER A 128 4.84 -8.56 -15.65
CA SER A 128 4.53 -9.98 -15.83
C SER A 128 3.02 -10.22 -15.90
N ASN A 129 2.55 -11.34 -16.46
CA ASN A 129 1.11 -11.63 -16.51
C ASN A 129 0.46 -11.64 -15.11
N ARG A 130 1.14 -12.23 -14.11
CA ARG A 130 0.71 -12.17 -12.70
C ARG A 130 0.72 -10.74 -12.16
N GLY A 131 1.73 -9.95 -12.54
CA GLY A 131 1.84 -8.54 -12.15
C GLY A 131 0.68 -7.72 -12.70
N GLN A 132 0.32 -7.91 -13.97
CA GLN A 132 -0.83 -7.25 -14.59
C GLN A 132 -2.14 -7.58 -13.88
N VAL A 133 -2.38 -8.86 -13.55
CA VAL A 133 -3.57 -9.28 -12.77
C VAL A 133 -3.56 -8.63 -11.39
N LEU A 134 -2.45 -8.70 -10.66
CA LEU A 134 -2.34 -8.11 -9.32
C LEU A 134 -2.50 -6.59 -9.36
N ASN A 135 -2.00 -5.93 -10.41
CA ASN A 135 -2.14 -4.49 -10.62
C ASN A 135 -3.61 -4.11 -10.82
N VAL A 136 -4.37 -4.88 -11.60
CA VAL A 136 -5.83 -4.67 -11.74
C VAL A 136 -6.52 -4.80 -10.39
N VAL A 137 -6.25 -5.87 -9.63
CA VAL A 137 -6.88 -6.08 -8.32
C VAL A 137 -6.58 -4.91 -7.37
N ARG A 138 -5.34 -4.44 -7.32
CA ARG A 138 -4.91 -3.38 -6.40
C ARG A 138 -5.35 -1.97 -6.82
N ARG A 139 -5.28 -1.64 -8.12
CA ARG A 139 -5.57 -0.29 -8.62
C ARG A 139 -7.04 -0.07 -8.97
N GLN A 140 -7.69 -1.07 -9.55
CA GLN A 140 -9.06 -0.97 -10.05
C GLN A 140 -10.07 -1.63 -9.10
N GLY A 141 -9.60 -2.49 -8.18
CA GLY A 141 -10.45 -3.09 -7.16
C GLY A 141 -10.95 -2.08 -6.12
N ARG A 142 -11.97 -2.51 -5.37
CA ARG A 142 -12.40 -1.83 -4.15
C ARG A 142 -11.33 -2.05 -3.09
N VAL A 143 -10.65 -0.98 -2.68
CA VAL A 143 -9.62 -1.01 -1.63
C VAL A 143 -10.23 -0.58 -0.29
N TYR A 144 -10.10 -1.45 0.71
CA TYR A 144 -10.54 -1.24 2.09
C TYR A 144 -9.51 -0.46 2.91
N GLU A 145 -9.89 -0.01 4.11
CA GLU A 145 -9.06 0.83 4.98
C GLU A 145 -7.75 0.16 5.42
N ASP A 146 -7.74 -1.16 5.54
CA ASP A 146 -6.53 -1.94 5.86
C ASP A 146 -5.62 -2.21 4.66
N GLY A 147 -5.93 -1.64 3.50
CA GLY A 147 -5.18 -1.81 2.25
C GLY A 147 -5.54 -3.08 1.49
N SER A 148 -6.41 -3.96 2.02
CA SER A 148 -6.91 -5.09 1.23
C SER A 148 -7.74 -4.61 0.03
N ALA A 149 -7.82 -5.42 -1.03
CA ALA A 149 -8.50 -5.07 -2.25
C ALA A 149 -9.33 -6.22 -2.83
N LEU A 150 -10.50 -5.90 -3.38
CA LEU A 150 -11.44 -6.86 -3.94
C LEU A 150 -11.74 -6.52 -5.40
N TYR A 151 -11.68 -7.52 -6.28
CA TYR A 151 -12.01 -7.35 -7.69
C TYR A 151 -12.75 -8.59 -8.25
N PRO A 152 -13.82 -8.42 -9.06
CA PRO A 152 -14.56 -9.53 -9.64
C PRO A 152 -13.75 -10.27 -10.72
N GLU A 153 -13.67 -11.60 -10.61
CA GLU A 153 -12.84 -12.41 -11.50
C GLU A 153 -13.32 -12.34 -12.96
N ALA A 154 -14.63 -12.22 -13.18
CA ALA A 154 -15.24 -12.08 -14.50
C ALA A 154 -14.73 -10.85 -15.27
N GLY A 155 -14.35 -9.76 -14.57
CA GLY A 155 -13.86 -8.52 -15.19
C GLY A 155 -12.37 -8.56 -15.56
N LEU A 156 -11.60 -9.53 -15.03
CA LEU A 156 -10.14 -9.51 -15.12
C LEU A 156 -9.65 -9.49 -16.56
N ALA A 157 -10.21 -10.33 -17.42
CA ALA A 157 -9.74 -10.46 -18.80
C ALA A 157 -9.80 -9.12 -19.56
N ALA A 158 -10.89 -8.38 -19.39
CA ALA A 158 -11.04 -7.07 -19.99
C ALA A 158 -10.04 -6.06 -19.39
N ALA A 159 -9.90 -6.04 -18.06
CA ALA A 159 -9.12 -5.04 -17.35
C ALA A 159 -7.60 -5.22 -17.48
N CYS A 160 -7.09 -6.45 -17.49
CA CYS A 160 -5.65 -6.70 -17.66
C CYS A 160 -5.21 -6.74 -19.13
N GLY A 161 -6.16 -6.78 -20.08
CA GLY A 161 -5.87 -6.97 -21.51
C GLY A 161 -5.35 -8.38 -21.85
N LEU A 162 -5.37 -9.31 -20.90
CA LEU A 162 -5.10 -10.74 -21.10
C LEU A 162 -6.43 -11.49 -21.25
N GLY A 163 -6.46 -12.63 -21.94
CA GLY A 163 -7.70 -13.42 -22.07
C GLY A 163 -8.32 -13.46 -23.46
N ARG A 164 -7.82 -12.67 -24.42
CA ARG A 164 -8.26 -12.77 -25.82
C ARG A 164 -7.69 -14.02 -26.50
N GLY A 165 -8.58 -14.86 -27.03
CA GLY A 165 -8.23 -16.13 -27.67
C GLY A 165 -7.72 -17.19 -26.69
N GLN A 166 -7.53 -18.43 -27.17
CA GLN A 166 -7.16 -19.57 -26.31
C GLN A 166 -5.85 -19.34 -25.56
N LYS A 167 -4.83 -18.76 -26.24
CA LYS A 167 -3.54 -18.44 -25.62
C LYS A 167 -3.68 -17.41 -24.50
N GLY A 168 -4.45 -16.34 -24.73
CA GLY A 168 -4.69 -15.30 -23.73
C GLY A 168 -5.43 -15.84 -22.51
N ALA A 169 -6.46 -16.65 -22.73
CA ALA A 169 -7.22 -17.28 -21.65
C ALA A 169 -6.33 -18.22 -20.80
N PHE A 170 -5.45 -18.99 -21.45
CA PHE A 170 -4.48 -19.83 -20.75
C PHE A 170 -3.50 -19.01 -19.89
N LEU A 171 -2.96 -17.90 -20.42
CA LEU A 171 -2.04 -17.04 -19.68
C LEU A 171 -2.71 -16.36 -18.48
N LEU A 172 -3.95 -15.88 -18.64
CA LEU A 172 -4.73 -15.30 -17.56
C LEU A 172 -4.98 -16.34 -16.45
N LYS A 173 -5.47 -17.52 -16.82
CA LYS A 173 -5.72 -18.60 -15.87
C LYS A 173 -4.44 -18.98 -15.10
N ASN A 174 -3.33 -19.15 -15.80
CA ASN A 174 -2.05 -19.48 -15.16
C ASN A 174 -1.59 -18.37 -14.19
N ALA A 175 -1.74 -17.10 -14.58
CA ALA A 175 -1.41 -15.96 -13.72
C ALA A 175 -2.26 -15.93 -12.44
N VAL A 176 -3.58 -16.13 -12.54
CA VAL A 176 -4.48 -16.22 -11.38
C VAL A 176 -4.13 -17.41 -10.50
N ASP A 177 -3.94 -18.59 -11.09
CA ASP A 177 -3.57 -19.81 -10.37
C ASP A 177 -2.23 -19.65 -9.63
N GLN A 178 -1.27 -18.93 -10.22
CA GLN A 178 0.00 -18.61 -9.58
C GLN A 178 -0.19 -17.68 -8.38
N LEU A 179 -0.95 -16.59 -8.53
CA LEU A 179 -1.23 -15.65 -7.42
C LEU A 179 -1.97 -16.30 -6.26
N LEU A 180 -2.91 -17.22 -6.54
CA LEU A 180 -3.60 -18.02 -5.53
C LEU A 180 -2.63 -18.97 -4.81
N ARG A 181 -1.74 -19.63 -5.56
CA ARG A 181 -0.76 -20.57 -5.01
C ARG A 181 0.31 -19.89 -4.16
N GLU A 182 0.75 -18.71 -4.57
CA GLU A 182 1.70 -17.84 -3.85
C GLU A 182 1.00 -17.02 -2.75
N GLY A 183 -0.32 -17.15 -2.58
CA GLY A 183 -1.04 -16.49 -1.51
C GLY A 183 -1.00 -14.96 -1.58
N TYR A 184 -0.89 -14.37 -2.78
CA TYR A 184 -1.11 -12.94 -3.00
C TYR A 184 -2.60 -12.60 -2.99
N VAL A 185 -3.43 -13.50 -3.53
CA VAL A 185 -4.89 -13.35 -3.56
C VAL A 185 -5.57 -14.60 -3.03
N THR A 186 -6.83 -14.48 -2.68
CA THR A 186 -7.70 -15.60 -2.32
C THR A 186 -9.02 -15.45 -3.07
N ARG A 187 -9.57 -16.56 -3.57
CA ARG A 187 -10.88 -16.56 -4.20
C ARG A 187 -11.96 -16.57 -3.12
N VAL A 188 -12.92 -15.66 -3.22
CA VAL A 188 -14.04 -15.52 -2.29
C VAL A 188 -15.34 -15.28 -3.06
N THR A 189 -16.46 -15.64 -2.46
CA THR A 189 -17.77 -15.25 -2.98
C THR A 189 -18.11 -13.87 -2.43
N GLY A 190 -18.34 -12.91 -3.32
CA GLY A 190 -18.85 -11.58 -3.00
C GLY A 190 -20.14 -11.31 -3.76
N SER A 191 -20.55 -10.04 -3.80
CA SER A 191 -21.68 -9.59 -4.61
C SER A 191 -21.32 -8.36 -5.45
N LEU A 192 -22.07 -8.14 -6.52
CA LEU A 192 -22.05 -6.95 -7.35
C LEU A 192 -23.39 -6.23 -7.21
N ASN A 193 -23.33 -4.95 -6.91
CA ASN A 193 -24.53 -4.11 -6.95
C ASN A 193 -24.93 -3.79 -8.41
N ALA A 194 -26.05 -3.07 -8.60
CA ALA A 194 -26.55 -2.70 -9.93
C ALA A 194 -25.56 -1.87 -10.77
N ASP A 195 -24.61 -1.18 -10.12
CA ASP A 195 -23.56 -0.39 -10.78
C ASP A 195 -22.29 -1.21 -11.06
N GLY A 196 -22.28 -2.50 -10.73
CA GLY A 196 -21.12 -3.39 -10.86
C GLY A 196 -20.05 -3.17 -9.78
N TYR A 197 -20.38 -2.48 -8.69
CA TYR A 197 -19.46 -2.25 -7.57
C TYR A 197 -19.37 -3.50 -6.69
N PRO A 198 -18.14 -4.00 -6.40
CA PRO A 198 -17.99 -5.24 -5.64
C PRO A 198 -18.14 -5.01 -4.14
N SER A 199 -18.83 -5.94 -3.49
CA SER A 199 -19.03 -6.00 -2.05
C SER A 199 -18.58 -7.33 -1.48
N TYR A 200 -17.97 -7.27 -0.31
CA TYR A 200 -17.65 -8.43 0.50
C TYR A 200 -17.82 -8.08 1.99
N PRO A 201 -18.51 -8.91 2.80
CA PRO A 201 -19.24 -10.12 2.42
C PRO A 201 -20.35 -9.88 1.37
N PRO A 202 -20.89 -10.93 0.71
CA PRO A 202 -22.02 -10.79 -0.19
C PRO A 202 -23.20 -10.10 0.51
N VAL A 203 -23.84 -9.16 -0.18
CA VAL A 203 -25.05 -8.50 0.29
C VAL A 203 -26.27 -9.27 -0.22
N ASP A 204 -27.29 -9.40 0.62
CA ASP A 204 -28.56 -10.01 0.23
C ASP A 204 -29.18 -9.25 -0.95
N ASP A 205 -29.83 -9.97 -1.86
CA ASP A 205 -30.48 -9.45 -3.07
C ASP A 205 -29.55 -8.86 -4.16
N GLU A 206 -28.22 -8.88 -3.96
CA GLU A 206 -27.24 -8.54 -5.00
C GLU A 206 -26.77 -9.75 -5.82
N GLU A 207 -26.24 -9.51 -7.03
CA GLU A 207 -25.73 -10.59 -7.89
C GLU A 207 -24.45 -11.18 -7.28
N GLN A 208 -24.47 -12.47 -6.93
CA GLN A 208 -23.29 -13.14 -6.42
C GLN A 208 -22.25 -13.33 -7.52
N ALA A 209 -20.98 -13.06 -7.19
CA ALA A 209 -19.87 -13.25 -8.11
C ALA A 209 -18.62 -13.80 -7.40
N GLU A 210 -17.81 -14.54 -8.15
CA GLU A 210 -16.48 -14.93 -7.71
C GLU A 210 -15.53 -13.72 -7.77
N MET A 211 -14.84 -13.49 -6.67
CA MET A 211 -13.95 -12.36 -6.48
C MET A 211 -12.53 -12.83 -6.16
N LEU A 212 -11.54 -12.05 -6.58
CA LEU A 212 -10.19 -12.12 -6.06
C LEU A 212 -10.03 -11.09 -4.94
N PHE A 213 -9.66 -11.57 -3.76
CA PHE A 213 -9.33 -10.76 -2.59
C PHE A 213 -7.82 -10.73 -2.34
N TYR A 214 -7.22 -9.58 -2.55
CA TYR A 214 -5.85 -9.25 -2.14
C TYR A 214 -5.85 -8.76 -0.69
N ALA A 215 -4.88 -9.20 0.09
CA ALA A 215 -4.58 -8.62 1.39
C ALA A 215 -3.06 -8.43 1.47
N PRO A 216 -2.59 -7.26 1.93
CA PRO A 216 -1.17 -6.98 2.02
C PRO A 216 -0.47 -7.97 2.95
N LEU A 217 0.76 -8.35 2.59
CA LEU A 217 1.68 -8.97 3.54
C LEU A 217 2.28 -7.86 4.39
N VAL A 218 1.95 -7.86 5.68
CA VAL A 218 2.42 -6.86 6.65
C VAL A 218 3.26 -7.60 7.69
N GLU A 219 4.54 -7.24 7.79
CA GLU A 219 5.52 -7.84 8.69
C GLU A 219 6.23 -6.73 9.46
N PRO A 220 6.78 -6.98 10.66
CA PRO A 220 7.68 -6.03 11.29
C PRO A 220 8.88 -5.74 10.38
N ALA A 221 9.18 -4.46 10.15
CA ALA A 221 10.41 -4.09 9.46
C ALA A 221 11.59 -4.18 10.45
N PRO A 222 12.77 -4.62 9.98
CA PRO A 222 13.97 -4.60 10.80
C PRO A 222 14.31 -3.16 11.22
N TYR A 223 14.70 -2.97 12.48
CA TYR A 223 15.14 -1.67 12.96
C TYR A 223 16.43 -1.24 12.23
N PRO A 224 16.56 0.05 11.87
CA PRO A 224 17.80 0.55 11.26
C PRO A 224 18.93 0.46 12.30
N GLY A 225 19.92 -0.39 12.03
CA GLY A 225 21.01 -0.71 12.96
C GLY A 225 21.18 -2.21 13.22
N ASP A 226 20.16 -3.03 12.94
CA ASP A 226 20.27 -4.50 12.99
C ASP A 226 20.91 -5.10 11.71
N PHE A 227 21.21 -4.23 10.74
CA PHE A 227 21.87 -4.58 9.49
C PHE A 227 23.39 -4.55 9.63
N GLY A 228 23.93 -5.64 10.17
CA GLY A 228 25.24 -6.11 9.76
C GLY A 228 25.20 -6.63 8.32
N GLY A 229 25.22 -5.74 7.34
CA GLY A 229 25.56 -6.07 5.95
C GLY A 229 24.39 -6.10 4.96
N ASP A 230 24.63 -5.41 3.83
CA ASP A 230 23.97 -5.52 2.53
C ASP A 230 22.66 -4.73 2.32
N GLY A 231 22.82 -3.40 2.38
CA GLY A 231 21.94 -2.47 1.68
C GLY A 231 22.09 -2.65 0.16
N GLY A 232 20.99 -3.05 -0.47
CA GLY A 232 20.91 -3.17 -1.92
C GLY A 232 19.49 -3.55 -2.32
N GLY A 233 18.74 -2.57 -2.83
CA GLY A 233 17.38 -2.72 -3.38
C GLY A 233 17.34 -3.52 -4.68
N GLU A 234 17.87 -4.75 -4.66
CA GLU A 234 17.67 -5.73 -5.70
C GLU A 234 16.48 -6.62 -5.34
N ARG A 235 15.62 -6.86 -6.34
CA ARG A 235 14.48 -7.79 -6.29
C ARG A 235 14.96 -9.21 -6.00
N ARG A 236 15.31 -9.50 -4.75
CA ARG A 236 15.79 -10.81 -4.34
C ARG A 236 14.62 -11.78 -4.35
N GLU A 237 14.82 -12.86 -5.08
CA GLU A 237 14.09 -14.11 -4.93
C GLU A 237 14.13 -14.49 -3.45
N HIS A 238 13.00 -14.37 -2.76
CA HIS A 238 12.92 -14.62 -1.33
C HIS A 238 11.96 -15.76 -1.05
N TRP A 239 12.48 -16.75 -0.31
CA TRP A 239 11.66 -17.73 0.35
C TRP A 239 10.93 -17.05 1.51
N VAL A 240 9.63 -16.87 1.36
CA VAL A 240 8.79 -16.39 2.44
C VAL A 240 8.56 -17.55 3.40
N LYS A 241 8.85 -17.34 4.68
CA LYS A 241 8.51 -18.31 5.74
C LYS A 241 6.99 -18.53 5.77
N GLY A 242 6.52 -19.57 6.46
CA GLY A 242 5.08 -19.67 6.71
C GLY A 242 4.65 -18.50 7.60
N PHE A 243 3.52 -17.86 7.29
CA PHE A 243 3.01 -16.71 8.07
C PHE A 243 1.50 -16.76 8.20
N VAL A 244 0.96 -16.03 9.17
CA VAL A 244 -0.47 -15.80 9.33
C VAL A 244 -0.88 -14.56 8.53
N ARG A 245 -1.88 -14.70 7.66
CA ARG A 245 -2.40 -13.63 6.79
C ARG A 245 -3.82 -13.28 7.19
N LYS A 246 -4.15 -11.99 7.22
CA LYS A 246 -5.52 -11.53 7.41
C LYS A 246 -6.43 -11.99 6.27
N LEU A 247 -7.56 -12.59 6.62
CA LEU A 247 -8.63 -12.91 5.69
C LEU A 247 -9.57 -11.70 5.51
N PRO A 248 -10.38 -11.72 4.44
CA PRO A 248 -11.49 -10.78 4.31
C PRO A 248 -12.35 -10.66 5.58
N PRO A 249 -12.96 -9.50 5.88
CA PRO A 249 -13.84 -9.34 7.04
C PRO A 249 -14.98 -10.38 7.07
N GLY A 250 -15.03 -11.21 8.10
CA GLY A 250 -16.06 -12.26 8.25
C GLY A 250 -15.69 -13.62 7.65
N ALA A 251 -14.56 -13.76 6.95
CA ALA A 251 -14.03 -15.07 6.56
C ALA A 251 -13.28 -15.75 7.71
N GLN A 252 -13.20 -17.08 7.66
CA GLN A 252 -12.43 -17.89 8.60
C GLN A 252 -11.49 -18.83 7.86
N ALA A 253 -10.38 -19.20 8.51
CA ALA A 253 -9.48 -20.21 7.96
C ALA A 253 -10.22 -21.52 7.71
N THR A 254 -10.01 -22.11 6.54
CA THR A 254 -10.51 -23.46 6.25
C THR A 254 -9.86 -24.48 7.18
N GLU A 255 -10.53 -25.61 7.46
CA GLU A 255 -9.98 -26.71 8.28
C GLU A 255 -8.61 -27.18 7.79
N ARG A 256 -8.40 -27.16 6.47
CA ARG A 256 -7.12 -27.49 5.85
C ARG A 256 -6.02 -26.50 6.26
N GLN A 257 -6.32 -25.21 6.28
CA GLN A 257 -5.35 -24.18 6.67
C GLN A 257 -5.10 -24.18 8.18
N GLN A 258 -6.13 -24.45 8.99
CA GLN A 258 -5.98 -24.67 10.43
C GLN A 258 -5.05 -25.88 10.71
N SER A 259 -5.24 -26.98 9.98
CA SER A 259 -4.37 -28.17 10.10
C SER A 259 -2.93 -27.90 9.67
N LEU A 260 -2.73 -27.10 8.62
CA LEU A 260 -1.39 -26.69 8.17
C LEU A 260 -0.70 -25.77 9.19
N HIS A 261 -1.45 -24.86 9.82
CA HIS A 261 -0.97 -24.01 10.90
C HIS A 261 -0.54 -24.84 12.12
N ALA A 262 -1.40 -25.75 12.59
CA ALA A 262 -1.08 -26.61 13.73
C ALA A 262 0.21 -27.41 13.51
N LYS A 263 0.42 -27.93 12.29
CA LYS A 263 1.65 -28.63 11.91
C LYS A 263 2.86 -27.71 11.83
N ALA A 264 2.67 -26.45 11.40
CA ALA A 264 3.74 -25.46 11.35
C ALA A 264 4.19 -25.03 12.76
N MET A 265 3.25 -24.88 13.70
CA MET A 265 3.53 -24.67 15.12
C MET A 265 4.29 -25.86 15.73
N GLU A 266 3.85 -27.10 15.46
CA GLU A 266 4.53 -28.32 15.93
C GLU A 266 5.98 -28.43 15.43
N THR A 267 6.24 -27.94 14.21
CA THR A 267 7.58 -27.97 13.61
C THR A 267 8.38 -26.68 13.82
N ALA A 268 7.92 -25.79 14.71
CA ALA A 268 8.57 -24.50 15.02
C ALA A 268 8.88 -23.64 13.78
N GLN A 269 8.01 -23.71 12.76
CA GLN A 269 8.13 -22.88 11.55
C GLN A 269 7.44 -21.51 11.70
N ILE A 270 6.53 -21.41 12.68
CA ILE A 270 5.80 -20.20 13.04
C ILE A 270 5.46 -20.29 14.54
N ASP A 271 5.50 -19.16 15.23
CA ASP A 271 5.14 -19.05 16.65
C ASP A 271 3.82 -18.28 16.87
N GLU A 272 3.31 -17.64 15.81
CA GLU A 272 2.10 -16.83 15.84
C GLU A 272 0.83 -17.70 15.88
N PRO A 273 -0.11 -17.45 16.81
CA PRO A 273 -1.38 -18.14 16.84
C PRO A 273 -2.28 -17.74 15.67
N LEU A 274 -3.13 -18.67 15.20
CA LEU A 274 -4.09 -18.40 14.14
C LEU A 274 -5.38 -17.80 14.71
N GLU A 275 -5.44 -16.48 14.77
CA GLU A 275 -6.61 -15.75 15.26
C GLU A 275 -7.82 -15.85 14.31
N PRO A 276 -9.06 -15.70 14.83
CA PRO A 276 -10.25 -15.59 13.98
C PRO A 276 -10.11 -14.48 12.94
N GLY A 277 -10.51 -14.75 11.70
CA GLY A 277 -10.33 -13.79 10.61
C GLY A 277 -8.92 -13.78 9.99
N TYR A 278 -8.07 -14.74 10.33
CA TYR A 278 -6.78 -14.96 9.68
C TYR A 278 -6.69 -16.37 9.08
N THR A 279 -5.75 -16.58 8.14
CA THR A 279 -5.43 -17.86 7.50
C THR A 279 -3.93 -18.10 7.53
N PHE A 280 -3.52 -19.35 7.60
CA PHE A 280 -2.12 -19.68 7.44
C PHE A 280 -1.73 -19.74 5.96
N VAL A 281 -0.59 -19.16 5.63
CA VAL A 281 0.04 -19.27 4.32
C VAL A 281 1.33 -20.04 4.50
N LYS A 282 1.40 -21.23 3.90
CA LYS A 282 2.60 -22.06 3.97
C LYS A 282 3.80 -21.35 3.35
N LYS A 283 5.00 -21.73 3.79
CA LYS A 283 6.27 -21.34 3.17
C LYS A 283 6.17 -21.48 1.64
N HIS A 284 6.47 -20.39 0.93
CA HIS A 284 6.42 -20.35 -0.52
C HIS A 284 7.50 -19.42 -1.06
N HIS A 285 7.72 -19.51 -2.36
CA HIS A 285 8.65 -18.66 -3.07
C HIS A 285 7.89 -17.45 -3.63
N ARG A 286 8.33 -16.23 -3.31
CA ARG A 286 7.83 -15.02 -3.97
C ARG A 286 8.89 -14.55 -4.96
N HIS A 287 8.50 -14.49 -6.23
CA HIS A 287 9.27 -13.77 -7.22
C HIS A 287 8.89 -12.29 -7.12
N GLY A 288 9.88 -11.39 -7.09
CA GLY A 288 9.67 -9.95 -7.27
C GLY A 288 9.38 -9.55 -8.72
#